data_AF-A0A9X3FB66-F1
#
_entry.id   AF-A0A9X3FB66-F1
#
_cell.length_a   1.000
_cell.length_b   1.000
_cell.length_c   1.000
_cell.angle_alpha   90.00
_cell.angle_beta   90.00
_cell.angle_gamma   90.00
#
_symmetry.space_group_name_H-M   'P 1'
#
loop_
_entity.id
_entity.type
_entity.pdbx_description
1 polymer ?
#
loop_
_entity_poly.entity_id
_entity_poly.type
_entity_poly.pdbx_seq_one_letter_code
_entity_poly.pdbx_strand_id
1 'polypeptide(L)'
;MILTKKIQFIVLLSLLYVATYATEKDCEITFFVQNEKQTYTINDTIIILVKVRLDKDFCDEAADATKVFSKGLKIEERSEWKRLSDDTVGQKLVLTVLPNYENRIITVYRKTGHYSCFQQLEINLDIIK
;
A
#
# COMPACT_ATOMS: atom_id res chain seq x y z
N MET A 1 -49.23 18.25 -16.35
CA MET A 1 -48.67 18.06 -14.99
C MET A 1 -47.63 16.93 -14.87
N ILE A 2 -47.50 16.02 -15.84
CA ILE A 2 -46.53 14.90 -15.79
C ILE A 2 -45.12 15.32 -16.25
N LEU A 3 -45.02 16.29 -17.17
CA LEU A 3 -43.75 16.75 -17.76
C LEU A 3 -42.87 17.52 -16.76
N THR A 4 -43.47 18.34 -15.90
CA THR A 4 -42.77 19.12 -14.87
C THR A 4 -42.16 18.24 -13.78
N LYS A 5 -42.81 17.13 -13.43
CA LYS A 5 -42.27 16.14 -12.48
C LYS A 5 -41.03 15.41 -13.03
N LYS A 6 -40.98 15.12 -14.33
CA LYS A 6 -39.82 14.46 -14.97
C LYS A 6 -38.60 15.38 -15.02
N ILE A 7 -38.79 16.67 -15.30
CA ILE A 7 -37.71 17.66 -15.31
C ILE A 7 -37.15 17.86 -13.90
N GLN A 8 -38.02 17.92 -12.87
CA GLN A 8 -37.56 17.98 -11.48
C GLN A 8 -36.75 16.73 -11.08
N PHE A 9 -37.13 15.55 -11.55
CA PHE A 9 -36.38 14.31 -11.27
C PHE A 9 -35.00 14.29 -11.94
N ILE A 10 -34.88 14.78 -13.17
CA ILE A 10 -33.61 14.88 -13.89
C ILE A 10 -32.67 15.90 -13.23
N VAL A 11 -33.20 17.04 -12.79
CA VAL A 11 -32.43 18.06 -12.07
C VAL A 11 -31.97 17.56 -10.70
N LEU A 12 -32.79 16.78 -9.99
CA LEU A 12 -32.41 16.17 -8.72
C LEU A 12 -31.29 15.13 -8.92
N LEU A 13 -31.39 14.31 -9.98
CA LEU A 13 -30.40 13.28 -10.30
C LEU A 13 -29.05 13.88 -10.75
N SER A 14 -29.08 15.00 -11.47
CA SER A 14 -27.84 15.71 -11.85
C SER A 14 -27.17 16.39 -10.66
N LEU A 15 -27.93 16.90 -9.68
CA LEU A 15 -27.37 17.50 -8.46
C LEU A 15 -26.63 16.46 -7.58
N LEU A 16 -27.14 15.22 -7.54
CA LEU A 16 -26.52 14.10 -6.81
C LEU A 16 -25.19 13.64 -7.44
N TYR A 17 -24.98 13.87 -8.74
CA TYR A 17 -23.78 13.43 -9.45
C TYR A 17 -22.56 14.34 -9.18
N VAL A 18 -22.76 15.59 -8.77
CA VAL A 18 -21.67 16.55 -8.52
C VAL A 18 -20.97 16.31 -7.17
N ALA A 19 -21.60 15.57 -6.25
CA ALA A 19 -21.07 15.31 -4.92
C ALA A 19 -20.02 14.17 -4.86
N THR A 20 -19.67 13.53 -5.98
CA THR A 20 -18.76 12.37 -5.99
C THR A 20 -17.29 12.73 -6.19
N TYR A 21 -16.96 14.00 -6.44
CA TYR A 21 -15.56 14.45 -6.52
C TYR A 21 -14.99 14.76 -5.12
N ALA A 22 -15.06 13.80 -4.21
CA ALA A 22 -14.21 13.84 -3.04
C ALA A 22 -12.78 13.53 -3.50
N THR A 23 -11.89 14.51 -3.41
CA THR A 23 -10.45 14.30 -3.58
C THR A 23 -9.97 13.44 -2.41
N GLU A 24 -9.99 12.12 -2.59
CA GLU A 24 -9.28 11.22 -1.69
C GLU A 24 -7.82 11.66 -1.69
N LYS A 25 -7.26 11.89 -0.51
CA LYS A 25 -5.84 12.15 -0.40
C LYS A 25 -5.09 10.86 -0.71
N ASP A 26 -4.30 10.90 -1.78
CA ASP A 26 -3.64 9.75 -2.38
C ASP A 26 -2.45 9.28 -1.52
N CYS A 27 -2.72 8.51 -0.46
CA CYS A 27 -1.67 7.67 0.10
C CYS A 27 -1.67 6.32 -0.63
N GLU A 28 -0.73 6.16 -1.57
CA GLU A 28 -0.56 4.94 -2.34
C GLU A 28 0.69 4.18 -1.86
N ILE A 29 0.54 2.90 -1.57
CA ILE A 29 1.65 2.03 -1.19
C ILE A 29 1.92 1.05 -2.32
N THR A 30 3.15 1.02 -2.80
CA THR A 30 3.60 0.09 -3.85
C THR A 30 4.80 -0.73 -3.38
N PHE A 31 4.90 -1.95 -3.88
CA PHE A 31 5.99 -2.87 -3.58
C PHE A 31 6.77 -3.17 -4.85
N PHE A 32 8.10 -3.14 -4.75
CA PHE A 32 8.99 -3.60 -5.81
C PHE A 32 9.89 -4.70 -5.28
N VAL A 33 9.80 -5.89 -5.87
CA VAL A 33 10.60 -7.06 -5.48
C VAL A 33 11.82 -7.13 -6.41
N GLN A 34 13.03 -6.93 -5.87
CA GLN A 34 14.23 -6.76 -6.70
C GLN A 34 14.68 -8.06 -7.39
N ASN A 35 14.44 -9.21 -6.76
CA ASN A 35 14.81 -10.52 -7.27
C ASN A 35 13.57 -11.40 -7.36
N GLU A 36 12.57 -10.94 -8.11
CA GLU A 36 11.31 -11.65 -8.24
C GLU A 36 11.52 -13.06 -8.82
N LYS A 37 11.21 -14.08 -8.03
CA LYS A 37 11.13 -15.47 -8.47
C LYS A 37 9.66 -15.87 -8.62
N GLN A 38 9.36 -16.75 -9.57
CA GLN A 38 8.03 -17.41 -9.62
C GLN A 38 7.72 -18.14 -8.30
N THR A 39 8.78 -18.67 -7.69
CA THR A 39 8.74 -19.55 -6.54
C THR A 39 9.90 -19.22 -5.62
N TYR A 40 9.64 -19.03 -4.33
CA TYR A 40 10.69 -18.98 -3.31
C TYR A 40 10.71 -20.26 -2.48
N THR A 41 11.88 -20.60 -1.95
CA THR A 41 12.08 -21.73 -1.03
C THR A 41 12.37 -21.25 0.39
N ILE A 42 12.35 -22.15 1.37
CA ILE A 42 12.71 -21.82 2.75
C ILE A 42 14.16 -21.31 2.79
N ASN A 43 14.42 -20.28 3.59
CA ASN A 43 15.69 -19.55 3.68
C ASN A 43 16.08 -18.71 2.46
N ASP A 44 15.25 -18.65 1.41
CA ASP A 44 15.47 -17.66 0.36
C ASP A 44 15.42 -16.24 0.93
N THR A 45 16.32 -15.40 0.42
CA THR A 45 16.34 -13.97 0.70
C THR A 45 15.51 -13.22 -0.33
N ILE A 46 14.59 -12.38 0.14
CA ILE A 46 13.76 -11.51 -0.66
C ILE A 46 14.13 -10.07 -0.33
N ILE A 47 14.42 -9.27 -1.37
CA ILE A 47 14.69 -7.84 -1.22
C ILE A 47 13.50 -7.08 -1.78
N ILE A 48 12.86 -6.28 -0.93
CA ILE A 48 11.68 -5.51 -1.28
C ILE A 48 11.92 -4.04 -1.02
N LEU A 49 11.66 -3.21 -2.03
CA LEU A 49 11.55 -1.77 -1.88
C LEU A 49 10.07 -1.43 -1.72
N VAL A 50 9.70 -0.99 -0.52
CA VAL A 50 8.39 -0.41 -0.25
C VAL A 50 8.47 1.05 -0.64
N LYS A 51 7.53 1.53 -1.46
CA LYS A 51 7.36 2.95 -1.76
C LYS A 51 6.00 3.41 -1.25
N VAL A 52 5.98 4.59 -0.65
CA VAL A 52 4.75 5.23 -0.19
C VAL A 52 4.70 6.60 -0.83
N ARG A 53 3.67 6.81 -1.64
CA ARG A 53 3.31 8.12 -2.15
C ARG A 53 2.56 8.88 -1.06
N LEU A 54 2.96 10.13 -0.84
CA LEU A 54 2.46 11.01 0.19
C LEU A 54 2.05 12.34 -0.44
N ASP A 55 1.24 13.12 0.27
CA ASP A 55 0.94 14.49 -0.14
C ASP A 55 2.24 15.31 -0.31
N LYS A 56 2.24 16.27 -1.24
CA LYS A 56 3.41 17.15 -1.49
C LYS A 56 3.86 17.93 -0.25
N ASP A 57 2.97 18.14 0.71
CA ASP A 57 3.25 18.88 1.95
C ASP A 57 3.75 17.98 3.10
N PHE A 58 4.13 16.72 2.84
CA PHE A 58 4.60 15.83 3.90
C PHE A 58 6.04 16.18 4.36
N CYS A 59 6.26 16.28 5.67
CA CYS A 59 7.58 16.40 6.28
C CYS A 59 8.27 15.03 6.34
N ASP A 60 9.59 14.95 6.05
CA ASP A 60 10.34 13.68 6.04
C ASP A 60 10.19 12.83 7.31
N GLU A 61 10.12 13.48 8.47
CA GLU A 61 9.88 12.83 9.78
C GLU A 61 8.54 12.06 9.83
N ALA A 62 7.56 12.49 9.05
CA ALA A 62 6.29 11.79 8.98
C ALA A 62 6.40 10.46 8.23
N ALA A 63 7.51 10.11 7.57
CA ALA A 63 7.72 8.79 7.00
C ALA A 63 7.71 7.68 8.08
N ASP A 64 8.13 8.00 9.31
CA ASP A 64 8.14 7.08 10.45
C ASP A 64 6.74 6.67 10.93
N ALA A 65 5.69 7.38 10.51
CA ALA A 65 4.31 6.96 10.73
C ALA A 65 3.93 5.71 9.93
N THR A 66 4.74 5.32 8.93
CA THR A 66 4.56 4.10 8.15
C THR A 66 5.17 2.90 8.88
N LYS A 67 4.33 1.91 9.18
CA LYS A 67 4.70 0.66 9.82
C LYS A 67 4.68 -0.48 8.82
N VAL A 68 5.69 -1.34 8.90
CA VAL A 68 5.75 -2.58 8.12
C VAL A 68 5.70 -3.79 9.05
N PHE A 69 4.81 -4.72 8.74
CA PHE A 69 4.60 -5.99 9.41
C PHE A 69 4.83 -7.13 8.42
N SER A 70 5.27 -8.28 8.93
CA SER A 70 5.42 -9.50 8.14
C SER A 70 4.80 -10.70 8.84
N LYS A 71 4.21 -11.62 8.06
CA LYS A 71 3.73 -12.93 8.49
C LYS A 71 4.44 -14.00 7.66
N GLY A 72 5.07 -14.96 8.32
CA GLY A 72 5.86 -16.03 7.69
C GLY A 72 7.17 -15.59 7.03
N LEU A 73 7.50 -14.30 7.09
CA LEU A 73 8.79 -13.76 6.64
C LEU A 73 9.48 -13.12 7.84
N LYS A 74 10.78 -13.34 7.98
CA LYS A 74 11.62 -12.64 8.96
C LYS A 74 12.25 -11.43 8.32
N ILE A 75 12.07 -10.25 8.92
CA ILE A 75 12.77 -9.03 8.51
C ILE A 75 14.18 -9.11 9.11
N GLU A 76 15.18 -9.35 8.27
CA GLU A 76 16.59 -9.37 8.69
C GLU A 76 17.14 -7.95 8.78
N GLU A 77 16.85 -7.14 7.76
CA GLU A 77 17.31 -5.76 7.68
C GLU A 77 16.19 -4.83 7.21
N ARG A 78 16.23 -3.61 7.73
CA ARG A 78 15.33 -2.51 7.36
C ARG A 78 16.17 -1.25 7.22
N SER A 79 16.16 -0.62 6.05
CA SER A 79 16.77 0.69 5.88
C SER A 79 15.92 1.77 6.56
N GLU A 80 16.52 2.91 6.85
CA GLU A 80 15.75 4.12 7.11
C GLU A 80 14.84 4.46 5.92
N TRP A 81 13.73 5.15 6.20
CA TRP A 81 12.90 5.74 5.16
C TRP A 81 13.69 6.87 4.49
N LYS A 82 13.72 6.87 3.16
CA LYS A 82 14.40 7.90 2.37
C LYS A 82 13.45 8.50 1.36
N ARG A 83 13.52 9.82 1.20
CA ARG A 83 12.81 10.53 0.13
C ARG A 83 13.38 10.09 -1.23
N LEU A 84 12.51 9.61 -2.11
CA LEU A 84 12.83 9.18 -3.48
C LEU A 84 12.43 10.26 -4.50
N SER A 85 11.34 10.98 -4.23
CA SER A 85 10.84 12.15 -4.97
C SER A 85 10.09 13.08 -4.03
N ASP A 86 9.64 14.23 -4.51
CA ASP A 86 8.88 15.23 -3.74
C ASP A 86 7.66 14.64 -3.03
N ASP A 87 7.01 13.64 -3.64
CA ASP A 87 5.80 13.00 -3.16
C ASP A 87 6.00 11.53 -2.78
N THR A 88 7.22 10.99 -2.77
CA THR A 88 7.45 9.55 -2.52
C THR A 88 8.60 9.31 -1.57
N VAL A 89 8.35 8.46 -0.56
CA VAL A 89 9.38 7.87 0.30
C VAL A 89 9.52 6.39 0.04
N GLY A 90 10.70 5.85 0.32
CA GLY A 90 10.97 4.43 0.18
C GLY A 90 11.75 3.85 1.34
N GLN A 91 11.51 2.57 1.61
CA GLN A 91 12.25 1.77 2.57
C GLN A 91 12.60 0.43 1.94
N LYS A 92 13.87 0.05 2.05
CA LYS A 92 14.35 -1.26 1.64
C LYS A 92 14.22 -2.24 2.80
N LEU A 93 13.69 -3.42 2.50
CA LEU A 93 13.55 -4.55 3.41
C LEU A 93 14.31 -5.74 2.84
N VAL A 94 15.09 -6.40 3.70
CA VAL A 94 15.70 -7.70 3.41
C VAL A 94 15.01 -8.73 4.29
N LEU A 95 14.46 -9.76 3.65
CA LEU A 95 13.55 -10.71 4.28
C LEU A 95 14.03 -12.13 4.03
N THR A 96 13.84 -13.01 5.00
CA THR A 96 14.09 -14.44 4.86
C THR A 96 12.78 -15.21 4.94
N VAL A 97 12.57 -16.16 4.04
CA VAL A 97 11.40 -17.06 4.06
C VAL A 97 11.50 -18.04 5.23
N LEU A 98 10.52 -17.99 6.15
CA LEU A 98 10.47 -18.91 7.29
C LEU A 98 9.76 -20.24 6.94
N PRO A 99 10.10 -21.34 7.61
CA PRO A 99 9.34 -22.60 7.54
C PRO A 99 7.98 -22.48 8.27
N ASN A 100 7.06 -23.42 7.99
CA ASN A 100 5.83 -23.66 8.78
C ASN A 100 4.74 -22.58 8.79
N TYR A 101 4.77 -21.63 7.84
CA TYR A 101 3.62 -20.76 7.59
C TYR A 101 2.96 -21.16 6.26
N GLU A 102 1.65 -21.03 6.16
CA GLU A 102 0.94 -21.23 4.89
C GLU A 102 1.08 -19.97 4.02
N ASN A 103 0.80 -18.79 4.59
CA ASN A 103 0.82 -17.53 3.85
C ASN A 103 2.05 -16.70 4.21
N ARG A 104 2.69 -16.10 3.22
CA ARG A 104 3.81 -15.14 3.37
C ARG A 104 3.31 -13.77 2.99
N ILE A 105 3.07 -12.92 3.97
CA ILE A 105 2.41 -11.64 3.76
C ILE A 105 3.29 -10.53 4.32
N ILE A 106 3.46 -9.47 3.55
CA ILE A 106 3.93 -8.18 4.05
C ILE A 106 2.75 -7.24 4.07
N THR A 107 2.60 -6.56 5.20
CA THR A 107 1.57 -5.54 5.39
C THR A 107 2.26 -4.23 5.68
N VAL A 108 1.91 -3.21 4.92
CA VAL A 108 2.35 -1.85 5.17
C VAL A 108 1.11 -1.05 5.54
N TYR A 109 1.21 -0.35 6.66
CA TYR A 109 0.13 0.44 7.21
C TYR A 109 0.68 1.79 7.63
N ARG A 110 -0.05 2.84 7.29
CA ARG A 110 0.26 4.20 7.72
C ARG A 110 -1.03 4.87 8.17
N LYS A 111 -0.94 5.62 9.26
CA LYS A 111 -2.01 6.49 9.74
C LYS A 111 -1.44 7.81 10.24
N THR A 112 -1.93 8.91 9.69
CA THR A 112 -1.55 10.28 10.06
C THR A 112 -2.82 11.12 10.13
N GLY A 113 -3.22 11.51 11.35
CA GLY A 113 -4.49 12.19 11.57
C GLY A 113 -5.68 11.35 11.09
N HIS A 114 -6.46 11.91 10.16
CA HIS A 114 -7.62 11.26 9.54
C HIS A 114 -7.27 10.43 8.29
N TYR A 115 -6.02 10.50 7.81
CA TYR A 115 -5.57 9.76 6.64
C TYR A 115 -4.98 8.43 7.06
N SER A 116 -5.40 7.35 6.40
CA SER A 116 -4.80 6.05 6.55
C SER A 116 -4.72 5.33 5.22
N CYS A 117 -3.62 4.61 5.01
CA CYS A 117 -3.41 3.75 3.87
C CYS A 117 -2.87 2.42 4.34
N PHE A 118 -3.25 1.39 3.60
CA PHE A 118 -3.00 0.01 3.93
C PHE A 118 -2.79 -0.74 2.62
N GLN A 119 -1.75 -1.55 2.56
CA GLN A 119 -1.56 -2.47 1.45
C GLN A 119 -0.86 -3.73 1.92
N GLN A 120 -1.22 -4.84 1.27
CA GLN A 120 -0.60 -6.14 1.49
C GLN A 120 0.03 -6.67 0.20
N LEU A 121 1.16 -7.34 0.37
CA LEU A 121 1.80 -8.14 -0.66
C LEU A 121 1.88 -9.59 -0.17
N GLU A 122 1.32 -10.51 -0.94
CA GLU A 122 1.46 -11.94 -0.71
C GLU A 122 2.57 -12.50 -1.61
N ILE A 123 3.46 -13.31 -1.04
CA ILE A 123 4.58 -13.95 -1.74
C ILE A 123 4.24 -15.43 -1.95
N ASN A 124 4.23 -15.87 -3.21
CA ASN A 124 3.97 -17.26 -3.58
C ASN A 124 5.21 -18.16 -3.33
N LEU A 125 4.98 -19.39 -2.83
CA LEU A 125 5.99 -20.45 -2.67
C LEU A 125 5.55 -21.72 -3.40
N ASP A 126 6.50 -22.50 -3.88
CA ASP A 126 6.29 -23.93 -4.18
C ASP A 126 6.61 -24.65 -2.90
N ILE A 127 5.60 -25.32 -2.37
CA ILE A 127 5.79 -26.30 -1.33
C ILE A 127 6.24 -27.57 -2.05
N ILE A 128 7.55 -27.74 -2.23
CA ILE A 128 8.10 -29.07 -2.53
C ILE A 128 7.89 -29.88 -1.25
N LYS A 129 6.80 -30.65 -1.22
CA LYS A 129 6.46 -31.59 -0.14
C LYS A 129 7.42 -32.78 -0.13
#